data_AF-X6EPL3-F1
#
_entry.id   AF-X6EPL3-F1
#
_cell.length_a   1.000
_cell.length_b   1.000
_cell.length_c   1.000
_cell.angle_alpha   90.00
_cell.angle_beta   90.00
_cell.angle_gamma   90.00
#
_symmetry.space_group_name_H-M   'P 1'
#
loop_
_entity.id
_entity.type
_entity.pdbx_description
1 polymer ?
#
loop_
_entity_poly.entity_id
_entity_poly.type
_entity_poly.pdbx_seq_one_letter_code
_entity_poly.pdbx_strand_id
1 'polypeptide(L)'
;MRRALYEAASGLMTRFKGKDKDKVKNWGREIAKRPCHRMACVAVARKLAVIMHAIWSDGTFYVGDAATSDTDVARRVHVKDRKRWERIDERRDGI
;
A
#
# COMPACT_ATOMS: atom_id res chain seq x y z
N MET A 1 -16.41 6.32 -5.60
CA MET A 1 -15.17 5.81 -4.97
C MET A 1 -13.98 6.80 -5.01
N ARG A 2 -13.62 7.38 -6.17
CA ARG A 2 -12.42 8.26 -6.31
C ARG A 2 -12.36 9.41 -5.29
N ARG A 3 -13.48 10.08 -5.01
CA ARG A 3 -13.55 11.23 -4.10
C ARG A 3 -13.26 10.86 -2.64
N ALA A 4 -13.90 9.81 -2.12
CA ALA A 4 -13.69 9.35 -0.75
C ALA A 4 -12.22 8.97 -0.48
N LEU A 5 -11.56 8.30 -1.43
CA LEU A 5 -10.14 7.95 -1.30
C LEU A 5 -9.22 9.18 -1.32
N TYR A 6 -9.57 10.22 -2.08
CA TYR A 6 -8.82 11.47 -2.09
C TYR A 6 -8.97 12.24 -0.77
N GLU A 7 -10.19 12.30 -0.23
CA GLU A 7 -10.45 12.94 1.08
C GLU A 7 -9.71 12.19 2.20
N ALA A 8 -9.73 10.85 2.18
CA ALA A 8 -8.95 10.03 3.10
C ALA A 8 -7.43 10.25 2.96
N ALA A 9 -6.91 10.31 1.73
CA ALA A 9 -5.50 10.59 1.47
C ALA A 9 -5.09 11.99 1.95
N SER A 10 -5.94 13.00 1.73
CA SER A 10 -5.72 14.36 2.21
C SER A 10 -5.68 14.40 3.75
N GLY A 11 -6.62 13.75 4.42
CA GLY A 11 -6.63 13.60 5.88
C GLY A 11 -5.40 12.87 6.43
N LEU A 12 -4.96 11.80 5.75
CA LEU A 12 -3.74 11.07 6.08
C LEU A 12 -2.48 11.94 5.99
N MET A 13 -2.40 12.80 4.97
CA MET A 13 -1.22 13.65 4.78
C MET A 13 -1.19 14.87 5.71
N THR A 14 -2.35 15.42 6.06
CA THR A 14 -2.47 16.72 6.76
C THR A 14 -2.84 16.63 8.23
N ARG A 15 -3.72 15.70 8.62
CA ARG A 15 -4.29 15.63 9.98
C ARG A 15 -3.79 14.45 10.80
N PHE A 16 -3.39 13.37 10.14
CA PHE A 16 -2.97 12.16 10.86
C PHE A 16 -1.62 12.38 11.57
N LYS A 17 -1.64 12.35 12.90
CA LYS A 17 -0.44 12.46 13.76
C LYS A 17 0.22 11.12 14.07
N GLY A 18 -0.38 10.00 13.64
CA GLY A 18 0.25 8.68 13.73
C GLY A 18 1.54 8.61 12.90
N LYS A 19 2.48 7.83 13.44
CA LYS A 19 3.91 8.11 13.53
C LYS A 19 4.60 8.23 12.17
N ASP A 20 5.69 8.99 12.15
CA ASP A 20 6.59 9.26 11.01
C ASP A 20 7.16 8.02 10.29
N LYS A 21 6.78 6.82 10.75
CA LYS A 21 7.16 5.52 10.23
C LYS A 21 6.17 4.95 9.21
N ASP A 22 5.02 5.59 9.01
CA ASP A 22 4.04 5.20 7.99
C ASP A 22 4.62 5.27 6.58
N LYS A 23 4.85 4.11 5.96
CA LYS A 23 5.46 4.01 4.63
C LYS A 23 4.69 4.76 3.54
N VAL A 24 3.35 4.64 3.51
CA VAL A 24 2.51 5.33 2.50
C VAL A 24 2.50 6.84 2.69
N LYS A 25 2.45 7.31 3.95
CA LYS A 25 2.47 8.74 4.27
C LYS A 25 3.84 9.36 3.98
N ASN A 26 4.94 8.68 4.33
CA ASN A 26 6.29 9.13 4.02
C ASN A 26 6.53 9.18 2.50
N TRP A 27 6.13 8.12 1.77
CA TRP A 27 6.17 8.13 0.31
C TRP A 27 5.36 9.27 -0.31
N GLY A 28 4.15 9.54 0.22
CA GLY A 28 3.35 10.69 -0.18
C GLY A 28 4.03 12.03 0.10
N ARG A 29 4.74 12.17 1.22
CA ARG A 29 5.53 13.37 1.57
C ARG A 29 6.72 13.55 0.64
N GLU A 30 7.47 12.50 0.34
CA GLU A 30 8.58 12.57 -0.63
C GLU A 30 8.09 12.97 -2.01
N ILE A 31 6.93 12.47 -2.44
CA ILE A 31 6.29 12.93 -3.66
C ILE A 31 5.90 14.41 -3.52
N ALA A 32 5.29 14.84 -2.43
CA ALA A 32 4.90 16.25 -2.27
C ALA A 32 6.09 17.25 -2.26
N LYS A 33 7.35 16.78 -2.13
CA LYS A 33 8.53 17.63 -2.22
C LYS A 33 8.90 18.03 -3.66
N ARG A 34 8.53 17.23 -4.67
CA ARG A 34 8.87 17.50 -6.08
C ARG A 34 7.64 18.00 -6.87
N PRO A 35 6.54 17.23 -6.99
CA PRO A 35 5.24 17.75 -7.44
C PRO A 35 4.39 18.43 -6.34
N CYS A 36 3.35 19.15 -6.76
CA CYS A 36 2.41 19.80 -5.84
C CYS A 36 1.60 18.80 -4.98
N HIS A 37 1.15 19.26 -3.81
CA HIS A 37 0.44 18.45 -2.81
C HIS A 37 -0.76 17.67 -3.37
N ARG A 38 -1.50 18.24 -4.32
CA ARG A 38 -2.66 17.58 -4.95
C ARG A 38 -2.29 16.31 -5.71
N MET A 39 -1.16 16.32 -6.43
CA MET A 39 -0.68 15.14 -7.16
C MET A 39 -0.19 14.05 -6.21
N ALA A 40 0.43 14.44 -5.09
CA ALA A 40 0.80 13.51 -4.03
C ALA A 40 -0.45 12.83 -3.42
N CYS A 41 -1.50 13.59 -3.11
CA CYS A 41 -2.76 13.04 -2.60
C CYS A 41 -3.39 12.04 -3.59
N VAL A 42 -3.36 12.31 -4.89
CA VAL A 42 -3.85 11.38 -5.92
C VAL A 42 -3.01 10.10 -5.96
N ALA A 43 -1.68 10.21 -5.89
CA ALA A 43 -0.78 9.06 -5.87
C ALA A 43 -1.02 8.18 -4.63
N VAL A 44 -1.17 8.81 -3.46
CA VAL A 44 -1.50 8.13 -2.20
C VAL A 44 -2.87 7.46 -2.27
N ALA A 45 -3.89 8.12 -2.81
CA ALA A 45 -5.22 7.54 -2.97
C ALA A 45 -5.20 6.28 -3.85
N ARG A 46 -4.43 6.29 -4.96
CA ARG A 46 -4.24 5.09 -5.80
C ARG A 46 -3.55 3.97 -5.04
N LYS A 47 -2.52 4.30 -4.26
CA LYS A 47 -1.81 3.32 -3.43
C LYS A 47 -2.72 2.69 -2.38
N LEU A 48 -3.54 3.51 -1.72
CA LEU A 48 -4.54 3.05 -0.74
C LEU A 48 -5.56 2.10 -1.37
N ALA A 49 -6.08 2.43 -2.57
CA ALA A 49 -7.02 1.55 -3.28
C ALA A 49 -6.43 0.15 -3.53
N VAL A 50 -5.18 0.09 -4.00
CA VAL A 50 -4.48 -1.19 -4.26
C VAL A 50 -4.26 -1.96 -2.96
N ILE A 51 -3.87 -1.28 -1.88
CA ILE A 51 -3.67 -1.92 -0.57
C ILE A 51 -4.98 -2.50 -0.05
N MET A 52 -6.06 -1.72 -0.05
CA MET A 52 -7.37 -2.19 0.40
C MET A 52 -7.89 -3.36 -0.43
N HIS A 53 -7.71 -3.30 -1.76
CA HIS A 53 -8.11 -4.38 -2.64
C HIS A 53 -7.30 -5.66 -2.40
N ALA A 54 -6.00 -5.55 -2.13
CA ALA A 54 -5.14 -6.68 -1.78
C ALA A 54 -5.48 -7.27 -0.39
N ILE A 55 -5.83 -6.43 0.58
CA ILE A 55 -6.30 -6.92 1.89
C ILE A 55 -7.59 -7.74 1.70
N TRP A 56 -8.53 -7.23 0.90
CA TRP A 56 -9.80 -7.90 0.64
C TRP A 56 -9.63 -9.19 -0.17
N SER A 57 -8.78 -9.19 -1.20
CA SER A 57 -8.65 -10.33 -2.13
C SER A 57 -7.67 -11.39 -1.65
N ASP A 58 -6.59 -10.98 -0.99
CA ASP A 58 -5.51 -11.88 -0.55
C ASP A 58 -5.60 -12.23 0.94
N GLY A 59 -6.44 -11.54 1.72
CA GLY A 59 -6.51 -11.69 3.18
C GLY A 59 -5.23 -11.24 3.91
N THR A 60 -4.33 -10.53 3.22
CA THR A 60 -3.06 -10.06 3.77
C THR A 60 -3.23 -8.72 4.49
N PHE A 61 -2.30 -8.37 5.38
CA PHE A 61 -2.34 -7.10 6.12
C PHE A 61 -1.39 -6.03 5.55
N TYR A 62 -1.69 -4.77 5.86
CA TYR A 62 -0.82 -3.65 5.53
C TYR A 62 0.29 -3.47 6.57
N VAL A 63 1.54 -3.65 6.16
CA VAL A 63 2.74 -3.46 7.01
C VAL A 63 3.26 -2.03 6.81
N GLY A 64 2.60 -1.08 7.46
CA GLY A 64 2.92 0.34 7.38
C GLY A 64 3.45 0.97 8.65
N ASP A 65 3.05 0.45 9.82
CA ASP A 65 3.47 0.93 11.12
C ASP A 65 4.64 0.08 11.67
N ALA A 66 5.55 0.69 12.42
CA ALA A 66 6.68 0.00 13.01
C ALA A 66 6.32 -0.89 14.21
N ALA A 67 5.09 -0.84 14.68
CA ALA A 67 4.58 -1.71 15.75
C ALA A 67 3.96 -3.02 15.22
N THR A 68 3.93 -3.25 13.90
CA THR A 68 3.45 -4.53 13.35
C THR A 68 4.42 -5.65 13.69
N SER A 69 3.90 -6.76 14.23
CA SER A 69 4.72 -7.89 14.67
C SER A 69 5.37 -8.57 13.46
N ASP A 70 6.58 -9.08 13.67
CA ASP A 70 7.41 -9.76 12.66
C ASP A 70 6.65 -10.92 11.96
N THR A 71 5.66 -11.49 12.66
CA THR A 71 4.75 -12.54 12.18
C THR A 71 3.85 -12.10 11.02
N ASP A 72 3.39 -10.84 11.01
CA ASP A 72 2.51 -10.32 9.96
C ASP A 72 3.28 -10.04 8.67
N VAL A 73 4.55 -9.65 8.80
CA VAL A 73 5.48 -9.46 7.69
C VAL A 73 5.78 -10.80 7.03
N ALA A 74 6.13 -11.82 7.83
CA ALA A 74 6.39 -13.17 7.36
C ALA A 74 5.18 -13.75 6.60
N ARG A 75 3.96 -13.60 7.15
CA ARG A 75 2.73 -14.09 6.52
C ARG A 75 2.50 -13.47 5.13
N ARG A 76 2.76 -12.16 4.98
CA ARG A 76 2.65 -11.47 3.68
C ARG A 76 3.68 -11.96 2.67
N VAL A 77 4.92 -12.20 3.10
CA VAL A 77 5.99 -12.72 2.22
C VAL A 77 5.63 -14.11 1.70
N HIS A 78 5.18 -15.02 2.57
CA HIS A 78 4.74 -16.37 2.17
C HIS A 78 3.61 -16.37 1.14
N VAL A 79 2.59 -15.53 1.31
CA VAL A 79 1.49 -15.43 0.33
C VAL A 79 2.00 -14.89 -1.02
N LYS A 80 2.90 -13.90 -0.98
CA LYS A 80 3.46 -13.30 -2.19
C LYS A 80 4.33 -14.30 -2.96
N ASP A 81 5.15 -15.08 -2.27
CA ASP A 81 6.02 -16.08 -2.91
C ASP A 81 5.22 -17.21 -3.52
N ARG A 82 4.18 -17.72 -2.84
CA ARG A 82 3.26 -18.71 -3.40
C ARG A 82 2.66 -18.25 -4.73
N LYS A 83 2.04 -17.06 -4.74
CA LYS A 83 1.43 -16.47 -5.94
C LYS A 83 2.46 -16.05 -7.00
N ARG A 84 3.71 -15.83 -6.61
CA ARG A 84 4.80 -15.54 -7.56
C ARG A 84 5.20 -16.80 -8.32
N TRP A 85 5.26 -17.94 -7.64
CA TRP A 85 5.60 -19.21 -8.27
C TRP A 85 4.48 -19.72 -9.18
N GLU A 86 3.22 -19.62 -8.74
CA GLU A 86 2.05 -19.97 -9.58
C GLU A 86 2.05 -19.22 -10.92
N ARG A 87 2.37 -17.91 -10.89
CA ARG A 87 2.42 -17.09 -12.11
C ARG A 87 3.65 -17.34 -13.00
N ILE A 88 4.70 -17.93 -12.45
CA ILE A 88 5.88 -18.37 -13.21
C ILE A 88 5.59 -19.73 -13.85
N ASP A 89 4.90 -20.61 -13.12
CA ASP A 89 4.45 -21.92 -13.58
C ASP A 89 3.46 -21.77 -14.75
N GLU A 90 2.47 -20.88 -14.63
CA GLU A 90 1.53 -20.53 -15.73
C GLU A 90 2.24 -19.99 -16.98
N ARG A 91 3.42 -19.38 -16.85
CA ARG A 91 4.22 -18.93 -18.00
C ARG A 91 5.06 -20.04 -18.61
N ARG A 92 5.39 -21.07 -17.84
CA ARG A 92 6.18 -22.22 -18.28
C ARG A 92 5.30 -23.25 -18.99
N ASP A 93 4.04 -23.36 -18.60
CA ASP A 93 3.08 -24.31 -19.15
C ASP A 93 2.27 -23.74 -20.34
N GLY A 94 2.67 -22.57 -20.85
CA GLY A 94 1.98 -21.80 -21.89
C GLY A 94 2.77 -21.61 -23.20
N ILE A 95 3.59 -22.59 -23.60
CA ILE A 95 4.12 -22.75 -24.98
C ILE A 95 4.01 -24.23 -25.37
#